data_AF-W1DV88-F1
#
_entry.id   AF-W1DV88-F1
#
_cell.length_a   1.000
_cell.length_b   1.000
_cell.length_c   1.000
_cell.angle_alpha   90.00
_cell.angle_beta   90.00
_cell.angle_gamma   90.00
#
_symmetry.space_group_name_H-M   'P 1'
#
loop_
_entity.id
_entity.type
_entity.pdbx_description
1 polymer ?
#
loop_
_entity_poly.entity_id
_entity_poly.type
_entity_poly.pdbx_seq_one_letter_code
_entity_poly.pdbx_strand_id
1 'polypeptide(L)' 'MPALVAAVTLNLVSMIEYSAIAGTIGAGGIGYLAVVYGYQRFDNHIMIATIVALIATIQLIQFLGDRLVNRLRHTQGNLV' A
#
# COMPACT_ATOMS: atom_id res chain seq x y z
N MET A 1 11.58 18.71 -10.74
CA MET A 1 12.12 17.53 -9.99
C MET A 1 11.26 17.01 -8.81
N PRO A 2 10.10 17.58 -8.41
CA PRO A 2 9.20 16.94 -7.43
C PRO A 2 8.39 15.77 -8.01
N ALA A 3 8.06 15.84 -9.30
CA ALA A 3 7.24 14.84 -9.98
C ALA A 3 7.91 13.45 -10.07
N LEU A 4 9.24 13.39 -10.19
CA LEU A 4 9.97 12.11 -10.21
C LEU A 4 9.91 11.41 -8.86
N VAL A 5 10.01 12.14 -7.76
CA VAL A 5 9.94 11.54 -6.43
C VAL A 5 8.53 11.03 -6.15
N ALA A 6 7.50 11.82 -6.49
CA ALA A 6 6.11 11.37 -6.41
C ALA A 6 5.86 10.11 -7.27
N ALA A 7 6.41 10.07 -8.49
CA ALA A 7 6.28 8.92 -9.38
C ALA A 7 6.98 7.66 -8.83
N VAL A 8 8.15 7.79 -8.20
CA VAL A 8 8.86 6.67 -7.55
C VAL A 8 8.07 6.16 -6.34
N THR A 9 7.52 7.06 -5.52
CA THR A 9 6.65 6.69 -4.40
C THR A 9 5.41 5.93 -4.89
N LEU A 10 4.75 6.41 -5.94
CA LEU A 10 3.61 5.72 -6.56
C LEU A 10 3.99 4.33 -7.08
N ASN A 11 5.13 4.19 -7.77
CA ASN A 11 5.58 2.88 -8.27
C ASN A 11 5.87 1.89 -7.13
N LEU A 12 6.45 2.35 -6.01
CA LEU A 12 6.66 1.52 -4.83
C LEU A 12 5.35 1.05 -4.21
N VAL A 13 4.35 1.94 -4.10
CA VAL A 13 3.01 1.57 -3.62
C VAL A 13 2.38 0.53 -4.55
N SER A 14 2.41 0.76 -5.86
CA SER A 14 1.85 -0.18 -6.84
C SER A 14 2.54 -1.54 -6.80
N MET A 15 3.85 -1.63 -6.59
CA MET A 15 4.52 -2.93 -6.41
C MET A 15 4.01 -3.70 -5.17
N ILE A 16 3.69 -3.00 -4.09
CA ILE A 16 3.13 -3.60 -2.86
C ILE A 16 1.71 -4.10 -3.10
N GLU A 17 0.88 -3.34 -3.83
CA GLU A 17 -0.46 -3.78 -4.25
C GLU A 17 -0.39 -5.05 -5.11
N TYR A 18 0.53 -5.09 -6.09
CA TYR A 18 0.76 -6.29 -6.89
C TYR A 18 1.23 -7.47 -6.04
N SER A 19 2.08 -7.26 -5.03
CA SER A 19 2.51 -8.31 -4.11
C SER A 19 1.35 -8.84 -3.25
N ALA A 20 0.45 -7.97 -2.80
CA ALA A 20 -0.74 -8.37 -2.05
C ALA A 20 -1.68 -9.24 -2.91
N ILE A 21 -1.87 -8.88 -4.18
CA ILE A 21 -2.64 -9.70 -5.15
C ILE A 21 -1.89 -11.01 -5.42
N ALA A 22 -0.57 -10.99 -5.60
CA ALA A 22 0.22 -12.21 -5.78
C ALA A 22 0.12 -13.17 -4.57
N GLY A 23 -0.03 -12.63 -3.36
CA GLY A 23 -0.29 -13.39 -2.15
C GLY A 23 -1.58 -14.22 -2.21
N THR A 24 -2.58 -13.79 -2.97
CA THR A 24 -3.83 -14.56 -3.19
C THR A 24 -3.62 -15.83 -4.01
N ILE A 25 -2.56 -15.87 -4.84
CA ILE A 25 -2.20 -17.01 -5.71
C ILE A 25 -1.19 -17.94 -5.01
N GLY A 26 -0.83 -17.66 -3.75
CA GLY A 26 0.05 -18.52 -2.95
C GLY A 26 1.50 -18.05 -2.86
N ALA A 27 1.82 -16.83 -3.28
CA ALA A 27 3.17 -16.23 -3.12
C ALA A 27 3.52 -15.88 -1.65
N GLY A 28 2.59 -16.07 -0.71
CA GLY A 28 2.73 -15.69 0.71
C GLY A 28 2.34 -14.23 0.99
N GLY A 29 2.43 -13.79 2.25
CA GLY A 29 2.13 -12.41 2.67
C GLY A 29 0.70 -12.17 3.18
N ILE A 30 0.32 -10.89 3.33
CA ILE A 30 -0.97 -10.49 3.97
C ILE A 30 -2.18 -10.96 3.15
N GLY A 31 -2.06 -10.95 1.81
CA GLY A 31 -3.11 -11.47 0.90
C GLY A 31 -3.32 -12.98 1.00
N TYR A 32 -2.28 -13.75 1.35
CA TYR A 32 -2.40 -15.19 1.59
C TYR A 32 -3.26 -15.49 2.82
N LEU A 33 -3.08 -14.72 3.90
CA LEU A 33 -3.89 -14.88 5.12
C LEU A 33 -5.37 -14.59 4.87
N ALA A 34 -5.67 -13.58 4.05
CA ALA A 34 -7.04 -13.21 3.69
C ALA A 34 -7.76 -14.34 2.94
N VAL A 35 -7.07 -14.98 1.99
CA VAL A 35 -7.64 -16.05 1.17
C VAL A 35 -7.75 -17.35 1.96
N VAL A 36 -6.69 -17.75 2.68
CA VAL A 36 -6.63 -19.06 3.35
C VAL A 36 -7.38 -19.09 4.66
N TYR A 37 -7.34 -18.03 5.46
CA TYR A 37 -8.00 -18.00 6.76
C TYR A 37 -9.34 -17.27 6.75
N GLY A 38 -9.52 -16.27 5.88
CA GLY A 38 -10.80 -15.56 5.74
C GLY A 38 -11.75 -16.26 4.75
N TYR A 39 -11.35 -16.33 3.49
CA TYR A 39 -12.22 -16.82 2.41
C TYR A 39 -12.46 -18.33 2.45
N GLN A 40 -11.40 -19.14 2.56
CA GLN A 40 -11.54 -20.61 2.56
C GLN A 40 -12.28 -21.17 3.78
N ARG A 41 -12.25 -20.47 4.92
CA ARG A 41 -12.98 -20.87 6.13
C ARG A 41 -14.36 -20.21 6.26
N PHE A 42 -14.75 -19.35 5.31
CA PHE A 42 -15.95 -18.51 5.39
C PHE A 42 -16.04 -17.70 6.70
N ASP A 43 -14.90 -17.42 7.33
CA ASP A 43 -14.86 -16.62 8.55
C ASP A 43 -14.77 -15.14 8.17
N ASN A 44 -15.95 -14.53 8.02
CA ASN A 44 -16.08 -13.12 7.65
C ASN A 44 -15.35 -12.19 8.64
N HIS A 45 -15.18 -12.57 9.91
CA HIS A 45 -14.44 -11.73 10.87
C HIS A 45 -12.97 -11.64 10.48
N ILE A 46 -12.35 -12.77 10.11
CA ILE A 46 -10.95 -12.82 9.69
C ILE A 46 -10.78 -12.09 8.36
N MET A 47 -11.70 -12.32 7.41
CA MET A 47 -11.68 -11.66 6.10
C MET A 47 -11.65 -10.13 6.24
N ILE A 48 -12.58 -9.56 7.03
CA ILE A 48 -12.67 -8.13 7.29
C ILE A 48 -11.39 -7.63 7.99
N ALA A 49 -10.89 -8.36 8.99
CA ALA A 49 -9.65 -7.98 9.68
C ALA A 49 -8.46 -7.85 8.73
N THR A 50 -8.29 -8.80 7.79
CA THR A 50 -7.24 -8.71 6.77
C THR A 50 -7.44 -7.58 5.78
N ILE A 51 -8.67 -7.29 5.35
CA ILE A 51 -8.97 -6.14 4.48
C ILE A 51 -8.59 -4.84 5.17
N VAL A 52 -9.00 -4.67 6.43
CA VAL A 52 -8.65 -3.48 7.23
C VAL A 52 -7.14 -3.36 7.40
N ALA A 53 -6.43 -4.47 7.65
CA ALA A 53 -4.97 -4.46 7.74
C ALA A 53 -4.27 -4.05 6.43
N LEU A 54 -4.78 -4.50 5.28
CA LEU A 54 -4.29 -4.08 3.96
C LEU A 54 -4.50 -2.58 3.75
N ILE A 55 -5.72 -2.08 4.00
CA ILE A 55 -6.05 -0.65 3.88
C ILE A 55 -5.17 0.19 4.80
N ALA A 56 -4.99 -0.24 6.04
CA ALA A 56 -4.14 0.45 7.01
C ALA A 56 -2.68 0.50 6.57
N THR A 57 -2.15 -0.60 6.04
CA THR A 57 -0.77 -0.67 5.52
C THR A 57 -0.60 0.29 4.34
N ILE A 58 -1.55 0.30 3.40
CA ILE A 58 -1.54 1.19 2.22
C ILE A 58 -1.60 2.66 2.66
N GLN A 59 -2.50 3.01 3.58
CA GLN A 59 -2.61 4.37 4.11
C GLN A 59 -1.33 4.83 4.79
N LEU A 60 -0.66 3.95 5.53
CA LEU A 60 0.59 4.27 6.21
C LEU A 60 1.70 4.59 5.20
N ILE A 61 1.77 3.83 4.10
CA ILE A 61 2.72 4.07 3.01
C ILE A 61 2.37 5.36 2.25
N GLN A 62 1.10 5.59 1.90
CA GLN A 62 0.66 6.83 1.24
C GLN A 62 0.95 8.04 2.10
N PHE A 63 0.69 7.97 3.40
CA PHE A 63 0.98 9.06 4.33
C PHE A 63 2.49 9.37 4.40
N LEU A 64 3.34 8.34 4.45
CA LEU A 64 4.80 8.51 4.39
C LEU A 64 5.24 9.12 3.06
N GLY A 65 4.65 8.65 1.96
CA GLY A 65 4.88 9.15 0.61
C GLY A 65 4.50 10.62 0.46
N ASP A 66 3.28 10.99 0.84
CA ASP A 66 2.76 12.35 0.81
C ASP A 66 3.58 13.28 1.69
N ARG A 67 4.03 12.82 2.86
CA ARG A 67 4.90 13.60 3.76
C ARG A 67 6.27 13.85 3.13
N LEU A 68 6.83 12.86 2.43
CA LEU A 68 8.09 13.00 1.71
C LEU A 68 7.94 13.95 0.51
N VAL A 69 6.86 13.82 -0.26
CA VAL A 69 6.52 14.70 -1.38
C VAL A 69 6.29 16.14 -0.90
N ASN A 70 5.57 16.35 0.20
CA ASN A 70 5.33 17.68 0.77
C ASN A 70 6.61 18.34 1.30
N ARG A 71 7.52 17.56 1.91
CA ARG A 71 8.85 18.04 2.32
C ARG A 71 9.68 18.50 1.13
N LEU A 72 9.62 17.79 0.01
CA LEU A 72 10.35 18.13 -1.22
C LEU A 72 9.68 19.27 -2.00
N ARG A 73 8.35 19.37 -1.96
CA ARG A 73 7.58 20.49 -2.53
C ARG A 73 7.92 21.80 -1.86
N HIS A 74 8.21 21.80 -0.56
CA HIS A 74 8.57 23.01 0.18
C HIS A 74 9.85 23.70 -0.35
N THR A 75 10.73 22.98 -1.06
CA THR A 75 11.93 23.55 -1.69
C THR A 75 11.65 24.17 -3.06
N GLN A 76 10.47 23.96 -3.67
CA GLN A 76 10.12 24.49 -5.00
C GLN A 76 9.06 25.61 -4.97
N GLY A 77 8.72 26.14 -3.79
CA GLY A 77 7.82 27.29 -3.63
C GLY A 77 8.49 28.67 -3.65
N ASN A 78 9.72 28.79 -4.19
CA ASN A 78 10.43 30.09 -4.24
C ASN A 78 10.94 30.50 -5.64
N LEU A 79 10.50 29.84 -6.72
CA LEU A 79 10.85 30.25 -8.08
C LEU A 79 9.73 29.92 -9.08
N VAL A 80 8.57 30.56 -8.92
CA VAL A 80 7.82 31.29 -9.96
C VAL A 80 6.69 32.09 -9.33
#